data_AF-A0A453I3F2-F1
#
_entry.id   AF-A0A453I3F2-F1
#
_cell.length_a   1.000
_cell.length_b   1.000
_cell.length_c   1.000
_cell.angle_alpha   90.00
_cell.angle_beta   90.00
_cell.angle_gamma   90.00
#
_symmetry.space_group_name_H-M   'P 1'
#
loop_
_entity.id
_entity.type
_entity.pdbx_description
1 polymer ?
#
loop_
_entity_poly.entity_id
_entity_poly.type
_entity_poly.pdbx_seq_one_letter_code
_entity_poly.pdbx_strand_id
1 'polypeptide(L)'
;MGLDNALVPVDEPTASSGPPLPVVLPSTTGQGLQISAQLVRRDGQIYYDISFENGTHGVLDGFMIQFNKNTFGLAAGGPLQVPPLQPGSSARTLLAMVFSQNVSPGAPNSLLQVAVKNNQQPVWYFSDKGLLHVFFGEDGKMERTSFLEAWKSLPDDNEFSKEYPNSVISSIDATVEHLAASNVFFIAKRKNANMDVLYLSAKVPRGIPFLIELTAAVGVPGAKCAVKTPNREFVPLFFEAMESLIN
;
A
#
# COMPACT_ATOMS: atom_id res chain seq x y z
N MET A 1 -5.83 -28.73 -55.74
CA MET A 1 -6.55 -27.52 -55.30
C MET A 1 -6.99 -27.77 -53.87
N GLY A 2 -6.19 -27.28 -52.91
CA GLY A 2 -6.47 -27.38 -51.49
C GLY A 2 -7.28 -26.17 -51.03
N LEU A 3 -8.25 -26.41 -50.16
CA LEU A 3 -8.97 -25.38 -49.42
C LEU A 3 -8.91 -25.81 -47.95
N ASP A 4 -7.80 -25.49 -47.30
CA ASP A 4 -7.70 -25.59 -45.84
C ASP A 4 -8.12 -24.25 -45.24
N ASN A 5 -9.31 -24.25 -44.66
CA ASN A 5 -9.81 -23.18 -43.80
C ASN A 5 -8.93 -23.12 -42.54
N ALA A 6 -8.00 -22.17 -42.50
CA ALA A 6 -7.30 -21.81 -41.28
C ALA A 6 -8.25 -21.02 -40.37
N LEU A 7 -8.70 -21.66 -39.28
CA LEU A 7 -9.34 -21.00 -38.15
C LEU A 7 -8.34 -20.03 -37.51
N VAL A 8 -8.68 -18.74 -37.50
CA VAL A 8 -7.94 -17.68 -36.80
C VAL A 8 -8.22 -17.83 -35.30
N PRO A 9 -7.21 -17.90 -34.41
CA PRO A 9 -7.43 -17.89 -32.98
C PRO A 9 -8.08 -16.57 -32.58
N VAL A 10 -9.17 -16.66 -31.83
CA VAL A 10 -9.88 -15.50 -31.26
C VAL A 10 -8.98 -14.88 -30.20
N ASP A 11 -8.72 -13.57 -30.34
CA ASP A 11 -7.98 -12.75 -29.40
C ASP A 11 -8.55 -12.91 -27.98
N GLU A 12 -7.73 -13.41 -27.07
CA GLU A 12 -8.02 -13.49 -25.64
C GLU A 12 -7.98 -12.05 -25.07
N PRO A 13 -8.96 -11.59 -24.27
CA PRO A 13 -8.91 -10.24 -23.72
C PRO A 13 -7.68 -10.12 -22.82
N THR A 14 -6.76 -9.25 -23.24
CA THR A 14 -5.52 -8.92 -22.53
C THR A 14 -5.82 -8.56 -21.07
N ALA A 15 -5.48 -9.47 -20.16
CA ALA A 15 -5.48 -9.20 -18.73
C ALA A 15 -4.53 -8.03 -18.45
N SER A 16 -5.04 -6.98 -17.80
CA SER A 16 -4.27 -5.80 -17.38
C SER A 16 -2.99 -6.21 -16.66
N SER A 17 -1.84 -5.91 -17.27
CA SER A 17 -0.49 -6.37 -16.92
C SER A 17 0.09 -5.67 -15.68
N GLY A 18 -0.36 -6.06 -14.49
CA GLY A 18 0.27 -5.69 -13.21
C GLY A 18 0.55 -6.92 -12.36
N PRO A 19 1.39 -6.80 -11.31
CA PRO A 19 1.56 -7.89 -10.35
C PRO A 19 0.20 -8.33 -9.77
N PRO A 20 0.08 -9.61 -9.35
CA PRO A 20 -1.15 -10.13 -8.79
C PRO A 20 -1.55 -9.33 -7.54
N LEU A 21 -2.82 -8.94 -7.47
CA LEU A 21 -3.37 -8.22 -6.33
C LEU A 21 -3.79 -9.21 -5.22
N PRO A 22 -3.63 -8.86 -3.94
CA PRO A 22 -4.17 -9.64 -2.82
C PRO A 22 -5.68 -9.78 -2.92
N VAL A 23 -6.21 -10.99 -2.67
CA VAL A 23 -7.65 -11.25 -2.64
C VAL A 23 -8.24 -10.66 -1.35
N VAL A 24 -9.19 -9.74 -1.50
CA VAL A 24 -9.91 -9.09 -0.38
C VAL A 24 -11.35 -9.61 -0.24
N LEU A 25 -11.93 -10.13 -1.31
CA LEU A 25 -13.17 -10.90 -1.30
C LEU A 25 -12.98 -12.19 -2.11
N PRO A 26 -12.82 -13.35 -1.45
CA PRO A 26 -12.76 -14.64 -2.14
C PRO A 26 -14.06 -14.97 -2.89
N SER A 27 -13.95 -15.63 -4.05
CA SER A 27 -15.10 -16.06 -4.87
C SER A 27 -16.11 -16.92 -4.09
N THR A 28 -15.63 -17.75 -3.17
CA THR A 28 -16.47 -18.60 -2.32
C THR A 28 -17.40 -17.79 -1.44
N THR A 29 -16.90 -16.71 -0.84
CA THR A 29 -17.70 -15.79 -0.01
C THR A 29 -18.48 -14.77 -0.83
N GLY A 30 -17.96 -14.36 -1.99
CA GLY A 30 -18.61 -13.44 -2.93
C GLY A 30 -19.58 -14.10 -3.91
N GLN A 31 -19.95 -15.36 -3.68
CA GLN A 31 -20.87 -16.14 -4.52
C GLN A 31 -20.52 -16.08 -6.01
N GLY A 32 -19.26 -16.34 -6.33
CA GLY A 32 -18.69 -16.31 -7.68
C GLY A 32 -18.01 -14.99 -8.04
N LEU A 33 -18.26 -13.88 -7.34
CA LEU A 33 -17.48 -12.65 -7.50
C LEU A 33 -16.20 -12.73 -6.64
N GLN A 34 -15.03 -12.61 -7.27
CA GLN A 34 -13.77 -12.37 -6.56
C GLN A 34 -13.35 -10.91 -6.71
N ILE A 35 -12.88 -10.31 -5.62
CA ILE A 35 -12.28 -8.97 -5.61
C ILE A 35 -10.87 -9.09 -5.06
N SER A 36 -9.92 -8.54 -5.80
CA SER A 36 -8.55 -8.35 -5.35
C SER A 36 -8.21 -6.88 -5.40
N ALA A 37 -7.52 -6.38 -4.39
CA ALA A 37 -7.24 -4.96 -4.29
C ALA A 37 -6.00 -4.65 -3.45
N GLN A 38 -5.45 -3.46 -3.67
CA GLN A 38 -4.50 -2.83 -2.76
C GLN A 38 -4.52 -1.30 -2.94
N LEU A 39 -4.15 -0.56 -1.90
CA LEU A 39 -3.81 0.85 -2.04
C LEU A 39 -2.42 1.03 -2.64
N VAL A 40 -2.29 1.95 -3.57
CA VAL A 40 -1.00 2.35 -4.18
C VAL A 40 -0.89 3.87 -4.24
N ARG A 41 0.33 4.38 -4.21
CA ARG A 41 0.63 5.79 -4.51
C ARG A 41 1.35 5.86 -5.85
N ARG A 42 0.92 6.77 -6.73
CA ARG A 42 1.57 7.07 -8.01
C ARG A 42 1.54 8.57 -8.25
N ASP A 43 2.70 9.17 -8.48
CA ASP A 43 2.85 10.59 -8.85
C ASP A 43 2.03 11.55 -7.98
N GLY A 44 2.14 11.41 -6.66
CA GLY A 44 1.42 12.28 -5.73
C GLY A 44 -0.01 11.85 -5.38
N GLN A 45 -0.61 10.93 -6.14
CA GLN A 45 -2.01 10.50 -6.00
C GLN A 45 -2.10 9.09 -5.41
N ILE A 46 -3.03 8.91 -4.47
CA ILE A 46 -3.35 7.59 -3.92
C ILE A 46 -4.46 6.97 -4.77
N TYR A 47 -4.29 5.72 -5.19
CA TYR A 47 -5.29 4.94 -5.91
C TYR A 47 -5.63 3.67 -5.15
N TYR A 48 -6.86 3.22 -5.27
CA TYR A 48 -7.26 1.86 -4.95
C TYR A 48 -7.21 1.03 -6.24
N ASP A 49 -6.15 0.24 -6.37
CA ASP A 49 -5.95 -0.65 -7.52
C ASP A 49 -6.76 -1.92 -7.27
N ILE A 50 -7.85 -2.07 -8.01
CA ILE A 50 -8.88 -3.07 -7.75
C ILE A 50 -9.21 -3.85 -9.01
N SER A 51 -9.32 -5.17 -8.86
CA SER A 51 -9.78 -6.08 -9.91
C SER A 51 -10.97 -6.91 -9.46
N PHE A 52 -11.85 -7.17 -10.42
CA PHE A 52 -13.05 -7.97 -10.27
C PHE A 52 -12.97 -9.16 -11.23
N GLU A 53 -13.32 -10.35 -10.75
CA GLU A 53 -13.40 -11.57 -11.55
C GLU A 53 -14.78 -12.20 -11.37
N ASN A 54 -15.46 -12.45 -12.49
CA ASN A 54 -16.82 -12.99 -12.51
C ASN A 54 -16.81 -14.50 -12.72
N GLY A 55 -16.83 -15.27 -11.63
CA GLY A 55 -17.04 -16.72 -11.63
C GLY A 55 -18.51 -17.15 -11.58
N THR A 56 -19.47 -16.23 -11.77
CA THR A 56 -20.91 -16.56 -11.82
C THR A 56 -21.33 -17.01 -13.21
N HIS A 57 -22.60 -17.43 -13.37
CA HIS A 57 -23.18 -17.78 -14.67
C HIS A 57 -23.83 -16.60 -15.41
N GLY A 58 -23.94 -15.43 -14.78
CA GLY A 58 -24.60 -14.24 -15.33
C GLY A 58 -23.62 -13.10 -15.55
N VAL A 59 -24.06 -12.08 -16.29
CA VAL A 59 -23.31 -10.82 -16.41
C VAL A 59 -23.39 -10.06 -15.09
N LEU A 60 -22.26 -9.52 -14.62
CA LEU A 60 -22.20 -8.62 -13.48
C LEU A 60 -21.90 -7.19 -13.95
N ASP A 61 -22.73 -6.23 -13.59
CA ASP A 61 -22.58 -4.83 -14.00
C ASP A 61 -23.03 -3.82 -12.94
N GLY A 62 -22.82 -2.53 -13.22
CA GLY A 62 -23.24 -1.46 -12.30
C GLY A 62 -22.45 -1.43 -10.99
N PHE A 63 -21.15 -1.77 -11.04
CA PHE A 63 -20.29 -1.79 -9.86
C PHE A 63 -20.21 -0.42 -9.19
N MET A 64 -20.46 -0.40 -7.88
CA MET A 64 -20.33 0.76 -7.01
C MET A 64 -19.50 0.38 -5.79
N ILE A 65 -18.79 1.35 -5.24
CA ILE A 65 -17.91 1.17 -4.08
C ILE A 65 -18.09 2.30 -3.08
N GLN A 66 -17.98 1.96 -1.80
CA GLN A 66 -17.94 2.91 -0.71
C GLN A 66 -16.92 2.45 0.33
N PHE A 67 -16.25 3.42 0.94
CA PHE A 67 -15.35 3.20 2.06
C PHE A 67 -16.03 3.71 3.33
N ASN A 68 -15.94 2.95 4.42
CA ASN A 68 -16.33 3.46 5.72
C ASN A 68 -15.34 4.53 6.20
N LYS A 69 -15.71 5.27 7.24
CA LYS A 69 -14.78 6.18 7.94
C LYS A 69 -13.51 5.41 8.32
N ASN A 70 -12.36 5.99 8.05
CA ASN A 70 -11.05 5.41 8.33
C ASN A 70 -10.09 6.47 8.85
N THR A 71 -8.97 6.03 9.43
CA THR A 71 -7.93 6.86 10.06
C THR A 71 -7.45 8.01 9.18
N PHE A 72 -7.41 7.79 7.87
CA PHE A 72 -6.83 8.74 6.91
C PHE A 72 -7.90 9.56 6.19
N GLY A 73 -9.18 9.31 6.45
CA GLY A 73 -10.29 9.96 5.76
C GLY A 73 -10.39 9.60 4.27
N LEU A 74 -9.77 8.49 3.83
CA LEU A 74 -9.81 8.07 2.44
C LEU A 74 -11.24 7.75 1.98
N ALA A 75 -11.59 8.22 0.79
CA ALA A 75 -12.86 7.93 0.13
C ALA A 75 -12.64 7.77 -1.38
N ALA A 76 -13.63 7.19 -2.08
CA ALA A 76 -13.63 7.12 -3.52
C ALA A 76 -13.72 8.54 -4.11
N GLY A 77 -12.81 8.90 -5.02
CA GLY A 77 -12.80 10.18 -5.72
C GLY A 77 -13.82 10.28 -6.86
N GLY A 78 -14.44 9.16 -7.23
CA GLY A 78 -15.44 9.09 -8.30
C GLY A 78 -16.04 7.68 -8.41
N PRO A 79 -16.91 7.45 -9.42
CA PRO A 79 -17.48 6.14 -9.67
C PRO A 79 -16.43 5.16 -10.22
N LEU A 80 -16.60 3.86 -9.90
CA LEU A 80 -15.78 2.80 -10.48
C LEU A 80 -15.93 2.76 -12.01
N GLN A 81 -14.80 2.70 -12.70
CA GLN A 81 -14.75 2.52 -14.15
C GLN A 81 -14.54 1.04 -14.45
N VAL A 82 -15.61 0.25 -14.35
CA VAL A 82 -15.61 -1.20 -14.57
C VAL A 82 -16.69 -1.53 -15.61
N PRO A 83 -16.33 -2.11 -16.76
CA PRO A 83 -17.32 -2.52 -17.76
C PRO A 83 -18.15 -3.72 -17.25
N PRO A 84 -19.31 -4.02 -17.86
CA PRO A 84 -20.04 -5.25 -17.59
C PRO A 84 -19.13 -6.49 -17.76
N LEU A 85 -19.11 -7.36 -16.76
CA LEU A 85 -18.28 -8.57 -16.74
C LEU A 85 -19.11 -9.76 -17.17
N GLN A 86 -18.72 -10.39 -18.28
CA GLN A 86 -19.26 -11.69 -18.70
C GLN A 86 -18.79 -12.81 -17.75
N PRO A 87 -19.52 -13.94 -17.67
CA PRO A 87 -19.04 -15.15 -17.00
C PRO A 87 -17.61 -15.52 -17.43
N GLY A 88 -16.73 -15.76 -16.47
CA GLY A 88 -15.30 -16.07 -16.68
C GLY A 88 -14.41 -14.88 -17.00
N SER A 89 -14.95 -13.67 -17.14
CA SER A 89 -14.15 -12.47 -17.44
C SER A 89 -13.72 -11.71 -16.18
N SER A 90 -12.72 -10.84 -16.35
CA SER A 90 -12.24 -9.94 -15.30
C SER A 90 -12.00 -8.53 -15.84
N ALA A 91 -11.99 -7.55 -14.93
CA ALA A 91 -11.53 -6.21 -15.22
C ALA A 91 -10.78 -5.61 -14.02
N ARG A 92 -9.79 -4.77 -14.31
CA ARG A 92 -8.98 -4.06 -13.31
C ARG A 92 -9.05 -2.56 -13.58
N THR A 93 -9.14 -1.76 -12.53
CA THR A 93 -9.22 -0.29 -12.63
C THR A 93 -8.47 0.38 -11.48
N LEU A 94 -8.03 1.61 -11.70
CA LEU A 94 -7.42 2.47 -10.68
C LEU A 94 -8.44 3.50 -10.23
N LEU A 95 -9.00 3.30 -9.04
CA LEU A 95 -9.91 4.27 -8.44
C LEU A 95 -9.10 5.35 -7.72
N ALA A 96 -9.14 6.58 -8.21
CA ALA A 96 -8.52 7.71 -7.52
C ALA A 96 -9.16 7.89 -6.13
N MET A 97 -8.33 7.98 -5.10
CA MET A 97 -8.76 8.18 -3.72
C MET A 97 -8.63 9.64 -3.31
N VAL A 98 -9.59 10.15 -2.55
CA VAL A 98 -9.59 11.52 -2.06
C VAL A 98 -9.64 11.55 -0.53
N PHE A 99 -9.12 12.63 0.05
CA PHE A 99 -9.23 12.90 1.47
C PHE A 99 -10.58 13.58 1.77
N SER A 100 -11.42 12.91 2.54
CA SER A 100 -12.67 13.44 3.06
C SER A 100 -12.50 13.87 4.52
N GLN A 101 -13.38 14.73 5.01
CA GLN A 101 -13.41 15.14 6.43
C GLN A 101 -13.98 14.03 7.34
N ASN A 102 -14.40 12.90 6.79
CA ASN A 102 -15.06 11.81 7.51
C ASN A 102 -14.04 10.78 8.04
N VAL A 103 -13.20 11.22 8.97
CA VAL A 103 -12.21 10.37 9.65
C VAL A 103 -12.88 9.52 10.73
N SER A 104 -12.41 8.29 10.94
CA SER A 104 -12.92 7.41 12.01
C SER A 104 -12.56 7.95 13.39
N PRO A 105 -13.48 7.90 14.38
CA PRO A 105 -13.12 8.19 15.76
C PRO A 105 -12.26 7.06 16.35
N GLY A 106 -11.39 7.40 17.30
CA GLY A 106 -10.58 6.43 18.04
C GLY A 106 -9.11 6.43 17.63
N ALA A 107 -8.36 5.44 18.15
CA ALA A 107 -6.94 5.32 17.89
C ALA A 107 -6.66 5.00 16.40
N PRO A 108 -5.67 5.66 15.77
CA PRO A 108 -5.24 5.34 14.42
C PRO A 108 -4.96 3.84 14.22
N ASN A 109 -5.45 3.31 13.11
CA ASN A 109 -5.20 1.94 12.67
C ASN A 109 -5.24 1.83 11.14
N SER A 110 -4.72 0.74 10.60
CA SER A 110 -4.63 0.50 9.15
C SER A 110 -5.90 -0.07 8.52
N LEU A 111 -6.99 -0.29 9.28
CA LEU A 111 -8.19 -0.93 8.76
C LEU A 111 -8.93 -0.04 7.75
N LEU A 112 -9.21 -0.61 6.57
CA LEU A 112 -10.12 -0.06 5.59
C LEU A 112 -11.31 -1.00 5.45
N GLN A 113 -12.50 -0.53 5.79
CA GLN A 113 -13.73 -1.27 5.55
C GLN A 113 -14.35 -0.78 4.25
N VAL A 114 -14.65 -1.71 3.36
CA VAL A 114 -15.11 -1.43 2.00
C VAL A 114 -16.41 -2.17 1.75
N ALA A 115 -17.34 -1.48 1.09
CA ALA A 115 -18.58 -2.04 0.59
C ALA A 115 -18.59 -1.94 -0.94
N VAL A 116 -18.85 -3.05 -1.62
CA VAL A 116 -19.03 -3.11 -3.08
C VAL A 116 -20.41 -3.67 -3.37
N LYS A 117 -21.10 -3.10 -4.36
CA LYS A 117 -22.31 -3.71 -4.92
C LYS A 117 -22.26 -3.71 -6.44
N ASN A 118 -23.00 -4.63 -7.03
CA ASN A 118 -23.38 -4.63 -8.44
C ASN A 118 -24.91 -4.76 -8.53
N ASN A 119 -25.47 -4.85 -9.74
CA ASN A 119 -26.92 -4.89 -9.93
C ASN A 119 -27.54 -6.26 -9.62
N GLN A 120 -26.76 -7.35 -9.63
CA GLN A 120 -27.26 -8.73 -9.57
C GLN A 120 -27.13 -9.36 -8.18
N GLN A 121 -26.18 -8.89 -7.36
CA GLN A 121 -25.80 -9.50 -6.08
C GLN A 121 -26.07 -8.56 -4.90
N PRO A 122 -26.10 -9.09 -3.65
CA PRO A 122 -26.14 -8.25 -2.46
C PRO A 122 -24.89 -7.36 -2.35
N VAL A 123 -24.93 -6.42 -1.39
CA VAL A 123 -23.75 -5.63 -1.04
C VAL A 123 -22.72 -6.54 -0.34
N TRP A 124 -21.51 -6.58 -0.89
CA TRP A 124 -20.37 -7.26 -0.31
C TRP A 124 -19.58 -6.33 0.59
N TYR A 125 -19.28 -6.79 1.80
CA TYR A 125 -18.43 -6.08 2.74
C TYR A 125 -17.15 -6.87 2.97
N PHE A 126 -16.01 -6.18 2.93
CA PHE A 126 -14.72 -6.76 3.24
C PHE A 126 -13.81 -5.73 3.91
N SER A 127 -12.70 -6.23 4.44
CA SER A 127 -11.68 -5.41 5.07
C SER A 127 -10.37 -5.53 4.29
N ASP A 128 -9.69 -4.40 4.12
CA ASP A 128 -8.35 -4.28 3.57
C ASP A 128 -7.47 -3.45 4.52
N LYS A 129 -6.19 -3.26 4.19
CA LYS A 129 -5.22 -2.49 4.96
C LYS A 129 -4.70 -1.28 4.18
N GLY A 130 -4.89 -0.10 4.76
CA GLY A 130 -4.18 1.12 4.37
C GLY A 130 -2.90 1.27 5.17
N LEU A 131 -1.82 0.65 4.70
CA LEU A 131 -0.50 0.79 5.31
C LEU A 131 0.03 2.22 5.17
N LEU A 132 0.72 2.70 6.21
CA LEU A 132 1.13 4.11 6.31
C LEU A 132 2.05 4.56 5.15
N HIS A 133 2.84 3.66 4.56
CA HIS A 133 3.79 4.01 3.51
C HIS A 133 3.12 4.57 2.24
N VAL A 134 1.86 4.21 1.97
CA VAL A 134 1.10 4.79 0.84
C VAL A 134 0.87 6.31 1.01
N PHE A 135 0.97 6.80 2.25
CA PHE A 135 0.84 8.23 2.57
C PHE A 135 2.19 8.94 2.64
N PHE A 136 3.31 8.25 2.45
CA PHE A 136 4.61 8.91 2.38
C PHE A 136 4.70 9.76 1.12
N GLY A 137 4.94 11.06 1.29
CA GLY A 137 5.00 12.04 0.22
C GLY A 137 6.37 12.09 -0.48
N GLU A 138 6.36 12.50 -1.74
CA GLU A 138 7.55 12.66 -2.58
C GLU A 138 8.49 13.76 -2.04
N ASP A 139 7.94 14.72 -1.29
CA ASP A 139 8.68 15.77 -0.56
C ASP A 139 9.24 15.27 0.80
N GLY A 140 9.18 13.96 1.05
CA GLY A 140 9.68 13.32 2.26
C GLY A 140 11.21 13.28 2.38
N LYS A 141 11.93 13.52 1.28
CA LYS A 141 13.40 13.56 1.29
C LYS A 141 13.89 14.80 2.01
N MET A 142 14.76 14.59 3.00
CA MET A 142 15.42 15.67 3.74
C MET A 142 16.86 15.85 3.29
N GLU A 143 17.37 17.07 3.43
CA GLU A 143 18.81 17.32 3.39
C GLU A 143 19.47 16.86 4.70
N ARG A 144 20.73 16.44 4.63
CA ARG A 144 21.46 15.90 5.79
C ARG A 144 21.51 16.88 6.97
N THR A 145 21.74 18.16 6.71
CA THR A 145 21.78 19.19 7.76
C THR A 145 20.42 19.33 8.44
N SER A 146 19.34 19.42 7.65
CA SER A 146 17.97 19.52 8.16
C SER A 146 17.55 18.28 8.95
N PHE A 147 17.98 17.07 8.52
CA PHE A 147 17.75 15.84 9.27
C PHE A 147 18.40 15.89 10.65
N LEU A 148 19.67 16.30 10.73
CA LEU A 148 20.41 16.39 11.99
C LEU A 148 19.82 17.46 12.94
N GLU A 149 19.38 18.59 12.39
CA GLU A 149 18.69 19.64 13.15
C GLU A 149 17.35 19.14 13.70
N ALA A 150 16.53 18.52 12.84
CA ALA A 150 15.24 17.95 13.24
C ALA A 150 15.41 16.86 14.30
N TRP A 151 16.39 15.96 14.13
CA TRP A 151 16.67 14.87 15.09
C TRP A 151 17.03 15.40 16.48
N LYS A 152 17.85 16.46 16.54
CA LYS A 152 18.24 17.11 17.80
C LYS A 152 17.10 17.92 18.43
N SER A 153 16.22 18.48 17.60
CA SER A 153 15.09 19.30 18.07
C SER A 153 13.96 18.49 18.71
N LEU A 154 13.78 17.23 18.30
CA LEU A 154 12.77 16.36 18.86
C LEU A 154 13.23 15.74 20.19
N PRO A 155 12.44 15.84 21.27
CA PRO A 155 12.74 15.21 22.55
C PRO A 155 12.94 13.70 22.43
N ASP A 156 13.70 13.10 23.34
CA ASP A 156 13.95 11.65 23.31
C ASP A 156 12.68 10.84 23.59
N ASP A 157 11.70 11.40 24.32
CA ASP A 157 10.39 10.75 24.49
C ASP A 157 9.61 10.64 23.17
N ASN A 158 10.05 11.28 22.09
CA ASN A 158 9.49 11.14 20.74
C ASN A 158 10.23 10.09 19.90
N GLU A 159 11.24 9.43 20.47
CA GLU A 159 11.91 8.28 19.88
C GLU A 159 11.23 6.98 20.28
N PHE A 160 10.95 6.15 19.29
CA PHE A 160 10.39 4.82 19.49
C PHE A 160 11.24 3.82 18.71
N SER A 161 11.30 2.59 19.18
CA SER A 161 12.03 1.51 18.51
C SER A 161 11.18 0.25 18.44
N LYS A 162 11.35 -0.52 17.36
CA LYS A 162 10.83 -1.88 17.21
C LYS A 162 11.92 -2.78 16.62
N GLU A 163 11.98 -4.01 17.12
CA GLU A 163 12.83 -5.06 16.58
C GLU A 163 12.03 -5.96 15.64
N TYR A 164 12.68 -6.38 14.56
CA TYR A 164 12.18 -7.32 13.57
C TYR A 164 13.15 -8.51 13.51
N PRO A 165 13.01 -9.49 14.42
CA PRO A 165 14.01 -10.56 14.61
C PRO A 165 14.13 -11.50 13.40
N ASN A 166 13.09 -11.59 12.57
CA ASN A 166 13.04 -12.50 11.42
C ASN A 166 13.39 -11.82 10.09
N SER A 167 13.57 -10.49 10.06
CA SER A 167 13.89 -9.78 8.83
C SER A 167 15.36 -9.97 8.46
N VAL A 168 15.64 -10.20 7.18
CA VAL A 168 17.01 -10.39 6.67
C VAL A 168 17.28 -9.38 5.56
N ILE A 169 18.17 -8.42 5.82
CA ILE A 169 18.62 -7.48 4.79
C ILE A 169 19.77 -8.12 4.01
N SER A 170 19.53 -8.48 2.76
CA SER A 170 20.53 -9.14 1.90
C SER A 170 21.50 -8.16 1.21
N SER A 171 21.04 -6.93 0.94
CA SER A 171 21.83 -5.87 0.32
C SER A 171 21.32 -4.51 0.76
N ILE A 172 22.24 -3.67 1.22
CA ILE A 172 21.89 -2.29 1.63
C ILE A 172 21.39 -1.46 0.46
N ASP A 173 22.03 -1.58 -0.71
CA ASP A 173 21.66 -0.77 -1.88
C ASP A 173 20.27 -1.16 -2.39
N ALA A 174 19.98 -2.47 -2.45
CA ALA A 174 18.66 -2.96 -2.84
C ALA A 174 17.58 -2.55 -1.83
N THR A 175 17.88 -2.59 -0.52
CA THR A 175 16.95 -2.09 0.51
C THR A 175 16.71 -0.59 0.38
N VAL A 176 17.74 0.21 0.13
CA VAL A 176 17.58 1.66 -0.07
C VAL A 176 16.72 1.95 -1.31
N GLU A 177 16.94 1.24 -2.42
CA GLU A 177 16.13 1.37 -3.63
C GLU A 177 14.67 0.98 -3.38
N HIS A 178 14.44 -0.15 -2.71
CA HIS A 178 13.10 -0.62 -2.37
C HIS A 178 12.35 0.34 -1.44
N LEU A 179 13.02 0.86 -0.41
CA LEU A 179 12.46 1.87 0.50
C LEU A 179 12.16 3.18 -0.23
N ALA A 180 13.04 3.62 -1.14
CA ALA A 180 12.83 4.82 -1.94
C ALA A 180 11.60 4.71 -2.86
N ALA A 181 11.30 3.52 -3.38
CA ALA A 181 10.08 3.27 -4.16
C ALA A 181 8.78 3.47 -3.34
N SER A 182 8.88 3.45 -2.01
CA SER A 182 7.78 3.75 -1.09
C SER A 182 7.95 5.10 -0.38
N ASN A 183 8.72 6.02 -0.96
CA ASN A 183 9.00 7.36 -0.42
C ASN A 183 9.64 7.37 0.99
N VAL A 184 10.46 6.35 1.28
CA VAL A 184 11.37 6.32 2.44
C VAL A 184 12.79 6.57 1.94
N PHE A 185 13.30 7.77 2.17
CA PHE A 185 14.49 8.28 1.47
C PHE A 185 15.75 8.14 2.31
N PHE A 186 16.81 7.65 1.67
CA PHE A 186 18.13 7.56 2.29
C PHE A 186 18.78 8.93 2.50
N ILE A 187 19.36 9.12 3.68
CA ILE A 187 20.07 10.34 4.09
C ILE A 187 21.56 10.07 4.29
N ALA A 188 21.89 9.07 5.09
CA ALA A 188 23.26 8.74 5.42
C ALA A 188 23.39 7.30 5.91
N LYS A 189 24.60 6.78 5.84
CA LYS A 189 24.97 5.46 6.34
C LYS A 189 26.17 5.58 7.25
N ARG A 190 26.20 4.80 8.34
CA ARG A 190 27.42 4.55 9.12
C ARG A 190 27.55 3.06 9.42
N LYS A 191 28.76 2.67 9.80
CA LYS A 191 29.04 1.35 10.37
C LYS A 191 29.15 1.49 11.90
N ASN A 192 28.52 0.57 12.62
CA ASN A 192 28.70 0.41 14.05
C ASN A 192 29.03 -1.06 14.34
N ALA A 193 30.31 -1.34 14.61
CA ALA A 193 30.85 -2.70 14.59
C ALA A 193 30.48 -3.42 13.27
N ASN A 194 29.79 -4.56 13.36
CA ASN A 194 29.36 -5.34 12.21
C ASN A 194 27.99 -4.92 11.66
N MET A 195 27.32 -3.94 12.27
CA MET A 195 26.00 -3.48 11.87
C MET A 195 26.11 -2.30 10.89
N ASP A 196 25.28 -2.32 9.85
CA ASP A 196 24.96 -1.16 9.05
C ASP A 196 23.84 -0.36 9.73
N VAL A 197 24.04 0.95 9.84
CA VAL A 197 23.05 1.88 10.38
C VAL A 197 22.70 2.87 9.28
N LEU A 198 21.45 2.85 8.84
CA LEU A 198 20.89 3.71 7.81
C LEU A 198 20.05 4.80 8.46
N TYR A 199 20.31 6.04 8.08
CA TYR A 199 19.46 7.19 8.38
C TYR A 199 18.57 7.44 7.18
N LEU A 200 17.25 7.43 7.41
CA LEU A 200 16.24 7.61 6.38
C LEU A 200 15.23 8.68 6.81
N SER A 201 14.53 9.29 5.86
CA SER A 201 13.41 10.20 6.15
C SER A 201 12.19 9.86 5.33
N ALA A 202 11.02 10.06 5.92
CA ALA A 202 9.73 10.06 5.23
C ALA A 202 8.85 11.19 5.80
N LYS A 203 7.81 11.57 5.07
CA LYS A 203 6.80 12.52 5.55
C LYS A 203 5.42 12.06 5.18
N VAL A 204 4.46 12.24 6.08
CA VAL A 204 3.02 12.06 5.79
C VAL A 204 2.37 13.42 5.48
N PRO A 205 1.12 13.47 4.99
CA PRO A 205 0.45 14.74 4.71
C PRO A 205 0.48 15.72 5.88
N ARG A 206 0.44 17.02 5.56
CA ARG A 206 0.71 18.13 6.49
C ARG A 206 2.18 18.26 6.92
N GLY A 207 3.09 17.57 6.23
CA GLY A 207 4.54 17.74 6.40
C GLY A 207 5.11 17.15 7.68
N ILE A 208 4.39 16.21 8.31
CA ILE A 208 4.82 15.57 9.57
C ILE A 208 5.98 14.60 9.24
N PRO A 209 7.20 14.82 9.79
CA PRO A 209 8.35 13.99 9.46
C PRO A 209 8.39 12.71 10.29
N PHE A 210 8.97 11.68 9.69
CA PHE A 210 9.48 10.48 10.33
C PHE A 210 10.98 10.45 10.07
N LEU A 211 11.77 10.60 11.13
CA LEU A 211 13.23 10.48 11.09
C LEU A 211 13.59 9.07 11.53
N ILE A 212 14.20 8.30 10.64
CA ILE A 212 14.26 6.84 10.78
C ILE A 212 15.73 6.42 10.92
N GLU A 213 16.00 5.54 11.87
CA GLU A 213 17.27 4.81 11.98
C GLU A 213 16.99 3.32 11.80
N LEU A 214 17.46 2.73 10.69
CA LEU A 214 17.37 1.30 10.43
C LEU A 214 18.73 0.65 10.64
N THR A 215 18.82 -0.27 11.58
CA THR A 215 20.04 -0.98 11.96
C THR A 215 19.91 -2.46 11.66
N ALA A 216 20.83 -3.03 10.88
CA ALA A 216 20.86 -4.46 10.58
C ALA A 216 22.28 -4.93 10.21
N ALA A 217 22.55 -6.22 10.35
CA ALA A 217 23.72 -6.85 9.76
C ALA A 217 23.30 -7.54 8.45
N VAL A 218 24.04 -7.27 7.37
CA VAL A 218 23.74 -7.86 6.07
C VAL A 218 23.84 -9.39 6.13
N GLY A 219 22.80 -10.07 5.63
CA GLY A 219 22.70 -11.53 5.60
C GLY A 219 22.42 -12.19 6.95
N VAL A 220 22.21 -11.42 8.02
CA VAL A 220 21.91 -11.94 9.37
C VAL A 220 20.46 -11.59 9.74
N PRO A 221 19.67 -12.54 10.27
CA PRO A 221 18.36 -12.24 10.81
C PRO A 221 18.43 -11.22 11.94
N GLY A 222 17.54 -10.23 11.89
CA GLY A 222 17.42 -9.19 12.89
C GLY A 222 17.67 -7.81 12.32
N ALA A 223 16.61 -7.02 12.26
CA ALA A 223 16.68 -5.58 12.05
C ALA A 223 16.08 -4.84 13.25
N LYS A 224 16.62 -3.67 13.57
CA LYS A 224 16.05 -2.73 14.53
C LYS A 224 15.70 -1.45 13.79
N CYS A 225 14.45 -1.01 13.90
CA CYS A 225 14.01 0.27 13.37
C CYS A 225 13.70 1.21 14.53
N ALA A 226 14.34 2.36 14.55
CA ALA A 226 14.05 3.49 15.41
C ALA A 226 13.40 4.61 14.59
N VAL A 227 12.48 5.34 15.21
CA VAL A 227 11.85 6.51 14.60
C VAL A 227 11.68 7.63 15.60
N LYS A 228 12.06 8.85 15.21
CA LYS A 228 11.69 10.11 15.88
C LYS A 228 10.63 10.82 15.05
N THR A 229 9.50 11.16 15.68
CA THR A 229 8.42 11.92 15.04
C THR A 229 7.65 12.77 16.06
N PRO A 230 7.19 13.98 15.71
CA PRO A 230 6.32 14.76 16.60
C PRO A 230 4.93 14.11 16.78
N ASN A 231 4.50 13.23 15.86
CA ASN A 231 3.18 12.59 15.92
C ASN A 231 3.29 11.14 16.43
N ARG A 232 3.11 10.98 17.74
CA ARG A 232 3.16 9.67 18.42
C ARG A 232 2.06 8.71 17.99
N GLU A 233 0.89 9.22 17.57
CA GLU A 233 -0.28 8.38 17.27
C GLU A 233 -0.07 7.51 16.03
N PHE A 234 0.83 7.91 15.12
CA PHE A 234 1.16 7.15 13.92
C PHE A 234 2.33 6.18 14.08
N VAL A 235 3.01 6.16 15.22
CA VAL A 235 4.15 5.26 15.47
C VAL A 235 3.78 3.78 15.28
N PRO A 236 2.63 3.27 15.79
CA PRO A 236 2.23 1.88 15.53
C PRO A 236 2.06 1.57 14.04
N LEU A 237 1.41 2.46 13.28
CA LEU A 237 1.20 2.28 11.83
C LEU A 237 2.50 2.42 11.04
N PHE A 238 3.42 3.27 11.49
CA PHE A 238 4.75 3.39 10.93
C PHE A 238 5.51 2.06 11.05
N PHE A 239 5.50 1.45 12.24
CA PHE A 239 6.17 0.18 12.43
C PHE A 239 5.50 -0.99 11.71
N GLU A 240 4.18 -0.97 11.52
CA GLU A 240 3.49 -1.94 10.63
C GLU A 240 3.94 -1.74 9.17
N ALA A 241 4.04 -0.49 8.71
CA ALA A 241 4.49 -0.19 7.36
C ALA A 241 5.95 -0.60 7.12
N MET A 242 6.86 -0.29 8.04
CA MET A 242 8.27 -0.69 7.94
C MET A 242 8.45 -2.20 7.97
N GLU A 243 7.64 -2.93 8.74
CA GLU A 243 7.66 -4.39 8.74
C GLU A 243 7.33 -4.98 7.36
N SER A 244 6.38 -4.37 6.65
CA SER A 244 6.04 -4.77 5.28
C SER A 244 7.09 -4.39 4.24
N LEU A 245 7.95 -3.40 4.51
CA LEU A 245 8.97 -2.90 3.57
C LEU A 245 10.36 -3.51 3.80
N ILE A 246 10.63 -4.06 4.98
CA ILE A 246 11.94 -4.64 5.33
C ILE A 246 11.94 -6.16 5.13
N ASN A 247 10.77 -6.81 5.12
CA ASN A 247 10.60 -8.23 4.81
C ASN A 247 10.50 -8.49 3.31
#